data_AF-A0A1Y2BSQ8-F1
#
_entry.id   AF-A0A1Y2BSQ8-F1
#
_cell.length_a   1.000
_cell.length_b   1.000
_cell.length_c   1.000
_cell.angle_alpha   90.00
_cell.angle_beta   90.00
_cell.angle_gamma   90.00
#
_symmetry.space_group_name_H-M   'P 1'
#
loop_
_entity.id
_entity.type
_entity.pdbx_description
1 polymer ?
#
loop_
_entity_poly.entity_id
_entity_poly.type
_entity_poly.pdbx_seq_one_letter_code
_entity_poly.pdbx_strand_id
1 'polypeptide(L)'
;MCQEFAFIRGLASLKSLDVSESYFIDDSTMLELSEHLNNCRQLKSIDVSHTDITDLEFIPNLSITLESFTAKLPKVRDASPLSHLVALKTLCLDHSDIGSIAFVTNLHNLESLDISNTRVNDLSPLVSQSNILKSLYLNYTPISEHAVDVISNLTELRVLNLSDTDSTNSIGALSTGCLRMQMVT
;
A
#
# COMPACT_ATOMS: atom_id res chain seq x y z
N MET A 1 -19.20 20.75 -14.57
CA MET A 1 -18.12 20.31 -13.69
C MET A 1 -17.19 21.48 -13.49
N CYS A 2 -16.90 21.84 -12.24
CA CYS A 2 -15.81 22.78 -11.95
C CYS A 2 -14.51 22.21 -12.53
N GLN A 3 -13.59 23.07 -12.95
CA GLN A 3 -12.28 22.70 -13.48
C GLN A 3 -11.21 22.98 -12.42
N GLU A 4 -11.49 22.60 -11.17
CA GLU A 4 -10.71 23.07 -10.02
C GLU A 4 -9.26 22.59 -10.11
N PHE A 5 -9.06 21.39 -10.66
CA PHE A 5 -7.74 20.77 -10.82
C PHE A 5 -7.15 20.89 -12.23
N ALA A 6 -7.77 21.66 -13.13
CA ALA A 6 -7.31 21.76 -14.52
C ALA A 6 -5.87 22.26 -14.68
N PHE A 7 -5.41 23.09 -13.73
CA PHE A 7 -4.04 23.61 -13.70
C PHE A 7 -2.97 22.52 -13.60
N ILE A 8 -3.30 21.34 -13.03
CA ILE A 8 -2.36 20.22 -12.85
C ILE A 8 -1.84 19.69 -14.19
N ARG A 9 -2.63 19.79 -15.28
CA ARG A 9 -2.19 19.38 -16.62
C ARG A 9 -0.94 20.13 -17.10
N GLY A 10 -0.71 21.35 -16.60
CA GLY A 10 0.48 22.13 -16.90
C GLY A 10 1.74 21.68 -16.15
N LEU A 11 1.60 20.83 -15.13
CA LEU A 11 2.69 20.38 -14.25
C LEU A 11 3.35 19.10 -14.78
N ALA A 12 3.80 19.10 -16.03
CA ALA A 12 4.39 17.91 -16.67
C ALA A 12 5.67 17.37 -15.97
N SER A 13 6.32 18.20 -15.14
CA SER A 13 7.50 17.83 -14.33
C SER A 13 7.15 17.42 -12.90
N LEU A 14 5.87 17.34 -12.54
CA LEU A 14 5.44 16.91 -11.22
C LEU A 14 5.90 15.47 -10.95
N LYS A 15 6.64 15.27 -9.86
CA LYS A 15 7.19 13.96 -9.46
C LYS A 15 6.50 13.37 -8.25
N SER A 16 5.98 14.21 -7.38
CA SER A 16 5.23 13.82 -6.20
C SER A 16 4.02 14.72 -6.10
N LEU A 17 2.89 14.13 -5.74
CA LEU A 17 1.69 14.85 -5.37
C LEU A 17 1.33 14.43 -3.95
N ASP A 18 1.15 15.41 -3.09
CA ASP A 18 0.66 15.21 -1.73
C ASP A 18 -0.65 15.99 -1.62
N VAL A 19 -1.75 15.26 -1.44
CA VAL A 19 -3.07 15.82 -1.10
C VAL A 19 -3.54 15.31 0.25
N SER A 20 -2.61 14.83 1.08
CA SER A 20 -2.94 14.35 2.41
C SER A 20 -3.50 15.46 3.29
N GLU A 21 -4.25 15.08 4.32
CA GLU A 21 -4.90 16.00 5.28
C GLU A 21 -5.86 17.01 4.61
N SER A 22 -6.25 16.74 3.36
CA SER A 22 -7.17 17.59 2.60
C SER A 22 -8.56 17.00 2.64
N TYR A 23 -9.31 17.29 3.72
CA TYR A 23 -10.67 16.75 3.96
C TYR A 23 -11.71 17.11 2.90
N PHE A 24 -11.42 18.07 2.01
CA PHE A 24 -12.29 18.38 0.86
C PHE A 24 -12.07 17.43 -0.34
N ILE A 25 -10.99 16.62 -0.30
CA ILE A 25 -10.74 15.57 -1.27
C ILE A 25 -11.58 14.35 -0.86
N ASP A 26 -12.72 14.22 -1.53
CA ASP A 26 -13.61 13.06 -1.51
C ASP A 26 -13.48 12.24 -2.80
N ASP A 27 -14.30 11.19 -2.95
CA ASP A 27 -14.28 10.32 -4.15
C ASP A 27 -14.48 11.12 -5.45
N SER A 28 -15.37 12.12 -5.44
CA SER A 28 -15.73 12.89 -6.63
C SER A 28 -14.62 13.85 -7.09
N THR A 29 -14.02 14.56 -6.13
CA THR A 29 -12.92 15.49 -6.36
C THR A 29 -11.63 14.75 -6.69
N MET A 30 -11.38 13.59 -6.07
CA MET A 30 -10.23 12.75 -6.43
C MET A 30 -10.39 12.14 -7.83
N LEU A 31 -11.60 11.76 -8.22
CA LEU A 31 -11.87 11.29 -9.58
C LEU A 31 -11.59 12.40 -10.60
N GLU A 32 -12.10 13.61 -10.39
CA GLU A 32 -11.78 14.77 -11.24
C GLU A 32 -10.27 15.02 -11.29
N LEU A 33 -9.60 15.05 -10.14
CA LEU A 33 -8.15 15.27 -10.05
C LEU A 33 -7.38 14.23 -10.86
N SER A 34 -7.75 12.95 -10.73
CA SER A 34 -7.08 11.83 -11.39
C SER A 34 -7.15 11.89 -12.92
N GLU A 35 -8.24 12.42 -13.49
CA GLU A 35 -8.36 12.66 -14.94
C GLU A 35 -7.29 13.63 -15.49
N HIS A 36 -6.75 14.49 -14.62
CA HIS A 36 -5.72 15.47 -14.97
C HIS A 36 -4.30 14.92 -14.76
N LEU A 37 -4.13 13.96 -13.85
CA LEU A 37 -2.83 13.35 -13.52
C LEU A 37 -2.28 12.44 -14.64
N ASN A 38 -3.12 11.97 -15.57
CA ASN A 38 -2.67 11.20 -16.73
C ASN A 38 -1.59 11.93 -17.59
N ASN A 39 -1.51 13.27 -17.50
CA ASN A 39 -0.51 14.08 -18.20
C ASN A 39 0.79 14.26 -17.40
N CYS A 40 0.79 13.97 -16.10
CA CYS A 40 1.96 14.04 -15.23
C CYS A 40 2.82 12.78 -15.39
N ARG A 41 3.45 12.61 -16.56
CA ARG A 41 4.25 11.41 -16.91
C ARG A 41 5.47 11.16 -16.03
N GLN A 42 5.88 12.17 -15.24
CA GLN A 42 6.98 12.05 -14.29
C GLN A 42 6.50 11.77 -12.86
N LEU A 43 5.19 11.67 -12.62
CA LEU A 43 4.64 11.42 -11.30
C LEU A 43 5.04 10.02 -10.83
N LYS A 44 5.73 9.97 -9.69
CA LYS A 44 6.26 8.75 -9.07
C LYS A 44 5.66 8.46 -7.71
N SER A 45 5.15 9.47 -7.02
CA SER A 45 4.56 9.31 -5.70
C SER A 45 3.25 10.07 -5.59
N ILE A 46 2.27 9.44 -4.94
CA ILE A 46 1.04 10.11 -4.51
C ILE A 46 0.75 9.75 -3.05
N ASP A 47 0.35 10.74 -2.28
CA ASP A 47 -0.20 10.57 -0.94
C ASP A 47 -1.62 11.14 -0.89
N VAL A 48 -2.58 10.29 -0.51
CA VAL A 48 -4.01 10.63 -0.35
C VAL A 48 -4.50 10.39 1.08
N SER A 49 -3.59 10.27 2.03
CA SER A 49 -3.88 9.97 3.44
C SER A 49 -4.75 11.03 4.10
N HIS A 50 -5.61 10.65 5.04
CA HIS A 50 -6.42 11.61 5.80
C HIS A 50 -7.32 12.51 4.91
N THR A 51 -7.85 11.94 3.84
CA THR A 51 -8.87 12.55 2.97
C THR A 51 -10.25 11.91 3.23
N ASP A 52 -11.31 12.38 2.57
CA ASP A 52 -12.66 11.81 2.69
C ASP A 52 -12.97 10.74 1.62
N ILE A 53 -11.92 10.21 0.99
CA ILE A 53 -12.00 9.11 0.03
C ILE A 53 -12.52 7.84 0.71
N THR A 54 -13.50 7.19 0.09
CA THR A 54 -14.14 5.96 0.55
C THR A 54 -13.91 4.77 -0.37
N ASP A 55 -13.53 5.01 -1.63
CA ASP A 55 -13.13 3.98 -2.59
C ASP A 55 -11.89 4.38 -3.41
N LEU A 56 -11.36 3.44 -4.19
CA LEU A 56 -10.16 3.64 -5.00
C LEU A 56 -10.47 3.61 -6.51
N GLU A 57 -11.69 3.98 -6.93
CA GLU A 57 -12.08 3.95 -8.36
C GLU A 57 -11.29 4.92 -9.24
N PHE A 58 -10.60 5.90 -8.66
CA PHE A 58 -9.72 6.83 -9.38
C PHE A 58 -8.37 6.20 -9.79
N ILE A 59 -7.97 5.07 -9.21
CA ILE A 59 -6.66 4.46 -9.44
C ILE A 59 -6.37 4.13 -10.92
N PRO A 60 -7.33 3.62 -11.73
CA PRO A 60 -7.11 3.37 -13.15
C PRO A 60 -6.74 4.62 -13.97
N ASN A 61 -6.98 5.83 -13.46
CA ASN A 61 -6.57 7.08 -14.11
C ASN A 61 -5.11 7.48 -13.77
N LEU A 62 -4.51 6.87 -12.75
CA LEU A 62 -3.13 7.14 -12.35
C LEU A 62 -2.13 6.45 -13.29
N SER A 63 -0.91 6.99 -13.33
CA SER A 63 0.15 6.42 -14.15
C SER A 63 0.53 5.02 -13.66
N ILE A 64 0.56 4.05 -14.58
CA ILE A 64 1.13 2.72 -14.33
C ILE A 64 2.64 2.75 -13.99
N THR A 65 3.30 3.91 -14.09
CA THR A 65 4.72 4.10 -13.74
C THR A 65 4.93 4.69 -12.35
N LEU A 66 3.85 4.85 -11.56
CA LEU A 66 3.89 5.27 -10.17
C LEU A 66 4.68 4.23 -9.34
N GLU A 67 5.58 4.72 -8.48
CA GLU A 67 6.50 3.89 -7.70
C GLU A 67 6.14 3.87 -6.21
N SER A 68 5.39 4.88 -5.72
CA SER A 68 4.98 4.99 -4.33
C SER A 68 3.51 5.44 -4.24
N PHE A 69 2.73 4.75 -3.40
CA PHE A 69 1.36 5.11 -3.08
C PHE A 69 1.14 5.00 -1.56
N THR A 70 0.65 6.08 -0.96
CA THR A 70 0.31 6.14 0.46
C THR A 70 -1.16 6.51 0.60
N ALA A 71 -1.90 5.72 1.38
CA ALA A 71 -3.29 5.97 1.70
C ALA A 71 -3.64 5.45 3.09
N LYS A 72 -3.78 6.37 4.04
CA LYS A 72 -4.46 6.15 5.32
C LYS A 72 -5.92 6.54 5.22
N LEU A 73 -6.75 5.59 4.80
CA LEU A 73 -8.16 5.82 4.46
C LEU A 73 -9.08 4.87 5.27
N PRO A 74 -9.60 5.32 6.43
CA PRO A 74 -10.35 4.44 7.34
C PRO A 74 -11.70 3.97 6.78
N LYS A 75 -12.15 4.54 5.66
CA LYS A 75 -13.41 4.18 4.99
C LYS A 75 -13.22 3.22 3.82
N VAL A 76 -11.98 3.03 3.34
CA VAL A 76 -11.65 2.14 2.22
C VAL A 76 -11.57 0.70 2.70
N ARG A 77 -12.32 -0.18 2.03
CA ARG A 77 -12.37 -1.63 2.30
C ARG A 77 -11.88 -2.48 1.15
N ASP A 78 -12.12 -2.02 -0.08
CA ASP A 78 -11.64 -2.67 -1.29
C ASP A 78 -10.43 -1.91 -1.85
N ALA A 79 -9.29 -2.59 -1.86
CA ALA A 79 -8.05 -2.09 -2.44
C ALA A 79 -7.71 -2.76 -3.78
N SER A 80 -8.64 -3.54 -4.35
CA SER A 80 -8.46 -4.22 -5.64
C SER A 80 -8.02 -3.31 -6.81
N PRO A 81 -8.43 -2.03 -6.90
CA PRO A 81 -7.97 -1.14 -7.97
C PRO A 81 -6.44 -0.92 -7.98
N LEU A 82 -5.76 -1.08 -6.83
CA LEU A 82 -4.30 -0.94 -6.74
C LEU A 82 -3.54 -1.95 -7.61
N SER A 83 -4.18 -3.06 -8.02
CA SER A 83 -3.61 -4.00 -9.00
C SER A 83 -3.19 -3.36 -10.32
N HIS A 84 -3.73 -2.17 -10.65
CA HIS A 84 -3.35 -1.39 -11.83
C HIS A 84 -1.93 -0.80 -11.76
N LEU A 85 -1.42 -0.53 -10.54
CA LEU A 85 -0.16 0.19 -10.32
C LEU A 85 1.05 -0.75 -10.30
N VAL A 86 1.26 -1.48 -11.38
CA VAL A 86 2.25 -2.58 -11.49
C VAL A 86 3.71 -2.18 -11.27
N ALA A 87 4.04 -0.88 -11.33
CA ALA A 87 5.37 -0.35 -11.06
C ALA A 87 5.61 0.03 -9.58
N LEU A 88 4.63 -0.15 -8.69
CA LEU A 88 4.79 0.18 -7.27
C LEU A 88 5.96 -0.59 -6.65
N LYS A 89 6.78 0.16 -5.92
CA LYS A 89 7.87 -0.31 -5.07
C LYS A 89 7.53 -0.14 -3.59
N THR A 90 6.79 0.92 -3.27
CA THR A 90 6.38 1.24 -1.91
C THR A 90 4.87 1.40 -1.85
N LEU A 91 4.23 0.69 -0.94
CA LEU A 91 2.80 0.80 -0.68
C LEU A 91 2.55 0.91 0.82
N CYS A 92 1.86 1.98 1.23
CA CYS A 92 1.44 2.19 2.60
C CYS A 92 -0.08 2.32 2.65
N LEU A 93 -0.75 1.39 3.33
CA LEU A 93 -2.20 1.35 3.54
C LEU A 93 -2.54 1.29 5.03
N ASP A 94 -1.67 1.83 5.88
CA ASP A 94 -1.85 1.77 7.32
C ASP A 94 -3.16 2.44 7.76
N HIS A 95 -3.80 1.90 8.79
CA HIS A 95 -5.09 2.38 9.30
C HIS A 95 -6.21 2.47 8.23
N SER A 96 -6.14 1.61 7.21
CA SER A 96 -7.24 1.41 6.25
C SER A 96 -8.07 0.18 6.62
N ASP A 97 -9.38 0.21 6.38
CA ASP A 97 -10.31 -0.87 6.76
C ASP A 97 -10.28 -2.08 5.79
N ILE A 98 -9.12 -2.33 5.18
CA ILE A 98 -8.95 -3.39 4.18
C ILE A 98 -8.83 -4.76 4.85
N GLY A 99 -9.49 -5.75 4.26
CA GLY A 99 -9.47 -7.15 4.73
C GLY A 99 -8.66 -8.10 3.85
N SER A 100 -8.23 -7.66 2.67
CA SER A 100 -7.54 -8.50 1.69
C SER A 100 -6.46 -7.73 0.96
N ILE A 101 -5.36 -8.44 0.65
CA ILE A 101 -4.24 -7.96 -0.16
C ILE A 101 -4.06 -8.75 -1.45
N ALA A 102 -5.12 -9.42 -1.94
CA ALA A 102 -5.04 -10.24 -3.17
C ALA A 102 -4.49 -9.47 -4.39
N PHE A 103 -4.73 -8.16 -4.46
CA PHE A 103 -4.21 -7.28 -5.52
C PHE A 103 -2.68 -7.24 -5.60
N VAL A 104 -1.98 -7.51 -4.48
CA VAL A 104 -0.52 -7.48 -4.39
C VAL A 104 0.12 -8.51 -5.33
N THR A 105 -0.60 -9.57 -5.72
CA THR A 105 -0.11 -10.55 -6.71
C THR A 105 0.33 -9.94 -8.04
N ASN A 106 -0.19 -8.75 -8.41
CA ASN A 106 0.17 -8.02 -9.63
C ASN A 106 1.30 -6.99 -9.41
N LEU A 107 1.69 -6.72 -8.17
CA LEU A 107 2.70 -5.72 -7.80
C LEU A 107 4.09 -6.36 -7.75
N HIS A 108 4.58 -6.81 -8.91
CA HIS A 108 5.84 -7.58 -9.00
C HIS A 108 7.10 -6.82 -8.59
N ASN A 109 7.03 -5.49 -8.50
CA ASN A 109 8.14 -4.63 -8.12
C ASN A 109 8.09 -4.19 -6.65
N LEU A 110 7.13 -4.69 -5.87
CA LEU A 110 6.87 -4.21 -4.52
C LEU A 110 7.99 -4.64 -3.56
N GLU A 111 8.71 -3.66 -3.03
CA GLU A 111 9.83 -3.84 -2.10
C GLU A 111 9.44 -3.53 -0.66
N SER A 112 8.45 -2.67 -0.44
CA SER A 112 8.01 -2.25 0.89
C SER A 112 6.48 -2.22 0.96
N LEU A 113 5.93 -2.92 1.94
CA LEU A 113 4.50 -2.94 2.23
C LEU A 113 4.23 -2.62 3.70
N ASP A 114 3.39 -1.61 3.93
CA ASP A 114 2.79 -1.34 5.24
C ASP A 114 1.28 -1.55 5.19
N ILE A 115 0.80 -2.51 5.96
CA ILE A 115 -0.63 -2.80 6.17
C ILE A 115 -0.93 -2.88 7.67
N SER A 116 -0.23 -2.07 8.46
CA SER A 116 -0.45 -1.95 9.89
C SER A 116 -1.85 -1.40 10.19
N ASN A 117 -2.47 -1.83 11.28
CA ASN A 117 -3.82 -1.40 11.67
C ASN A 117 -4.86 -1.67 10.56
N THR A 118 -4.76 -2.82 9.90
CA THR A 118 -5.76 -3.27 8.91
C THR A 118 -6.46 -4.53 9.41
N ARG A 119 -7.47 -5.02 8.67
CA ARG A 119 -8.17 -6.28 8.97
C ARG A 119 -7.63 -7.47 8.18
N VAL A 120 -6.46 -7.34 7.56
CA VAL A 120 -5.82 -8.39 6.77
C VAL A 120 -5.45 -9.56 7.69
N ASN A 121 -5.81 -10.78 7.28
CA ASN A 121 -5.49 -12.00 8.04
C ASN A 121 -4.76 -13.09 7.23
N ASP A 122 -4.84 -12.99 5.90
CA ASP A 122 -4.19 -13.88 4.94
C ASP A 122 -3.06 -13.16 4.20
N LEU A 123 -1.85 -13.69 4.34
CA LEU A 123 -0.66 -13.19 3.67
C LEU A 123 -0.27 -14.01 2.43
N SER A 124 -1.02 -15.07 2.08
CA SER A 124 -0.72 -15.91 0.92
C SER A 124 -0.47 -15.15 -0.40
N PRO A 125 -1.08 -13.98 -0.67
CA PRO A 125 -0.77 -13.19 -1.87
C PRO A 125 0.69 -12.72 -1.96
N LEU A 126 1.42 -12.62 -0.84
CA LEU A 126 2.81 -12.16 -0.80
C LEU A 126 3.83 -13.17 -1.35
N VAL A 127 3.40 -14.40 -1.68
CA VAL A 127 4.29 -15.39 -2.32
C VAL A 127 4.87 -14.86 -3.64
N SER A 128 4.12 -14.02 -4.36
CA SER A 128 4.59 -13.34 -5.57
C SER A 128 5.76 -12.38 -5.34
N GLN A 129 5.99 -11.95 -4.09
CA GLN A 129 7.06 -11.04 -3.68
C GLN A 129 8.18 -11.73 -2.89
N SER A 130 8.20 -13.07 -2.86
CA SER A 130 9.16 -13.91 -2.11
C SER A 130 10.63 -13.55 -2.28
N ASN A 131 11.03 -13.01 -3.43
CA ASN A 131 12.43 -12.69 -3.74
C ASN A 131 12.68 -11.19 -3.95
N ILE A 132 11.76 -10.32 -3.49
CA ILE A 132 11.90 -8.87 -3.69
C ILE A 132 11.44 -8.02 -2.50
N LEU A 133 10.49 -8.49 -1.68
CA LEU A 133 10.02 -7.73 -0.52
C LEU A 133 11.13 -7.59 0.51
N LYS A 134 11.48 -6.36 0.85
CA LYS A 134 12.54 -6.00 1.81
C LYS A 134 11.99 -5.54 3.14
N SER A 135 10.80 -4.93 3.14
CA SER A 135 10.17 -4.37 4.34
C SER A 135 8.69 -4.75 4.40
N LEU A 136 8.27 -5.29 5.54
CA LEU A 136 6.89 -5.67 5.81
C LEU A 136 6.47 -5.21 7.21
N TYR A 137 5.44 -4.38 7.28
CA TYR A 137 4.89 -3.87 8.54
C TYR A 137 3.45 -4.38 8.72
N LEU A 138 3.24 -5.06 9.85
CA LEU A 138 2.00 -5.78 10.18
C LEU A 138 1.50 -5.41 11.59
N ASN A 139 1.92 -4.27 12.14
CA ASN A 139 1.55 -3.86 13.50
C ASN A 139 0.04 -3.82 13.64
N TYR A 140 -0.53 -4.35 14.73
CA TYR A 140 -1.97 -4.31 14.97
C TYR A 140 -2.80 -4.92 13.81
N THR A 141 -2.28 -5.97 13.16
CA THR A 141 -2.96 -6.68 12.08
C THR A 141 -3.28 -8.11 12.53
N PRO A 142 -4.52 -8.61 12.37
CA PRO A 142 -4.97 -9.90 12.91
C PRO A 142 -4.51 -11.07 12.02
N ILE A 143 -3.19 -11.20 11.80
CA ILE A 143 -2.62 -12.25 10.96
C ILE A 143 -2.81 -13.64 11.59
N SER A 144 -3.16 -14.62 10.77
CA SER A 144 -3.33 -16.02 11.19
C SER A 144 -2.00 -16.73 11.44
N GLU A 145 -2.04 -17.90 12.07
CA GLU A 145 -0.85 -18.74 12.31
C GLU A 145 -0.11 -19.16 11.03
N HIS A 146 -0.81 -19.23 9.90
CA HIS A 146 -0.25 -19.54 8.58
C HIS A 146 0.66 -18.42 8.02
N ALA A 147 0.64 -17.23 8.61
CA ALA A 147 1.51 -16.13 8.22
C ALA A 147 3.01 -16.49 8.33
N VAL A 148 3.36 -17.37 9.29
CA VAL A 148 4.76 -17.80 9.51
C VAL A 148 5.35 -18.48 8.28
N ASP A 149 4.59 -19.33 7.60
CA ASP A 149 5.04 -20.06 6.41
C ASP A 149 5.29 -19.10 5.23
N VAL A 150 4.41 -18.11 5.05
CA VAL A 150 4.58 -17.10 4.01
C VAL A 150 5.81 -16.24 4.29
N ILE A 151 5.93 -15.71 5.52
CA ILE A 151 7.02 -14.81 5.91
C ILE A 151 8.38 -15.51 5.79
N SER A 152 8.45 -16.79 6.15
CA SER A 152 9.68 -17.59 6.04
C SER A 152 10.17 -17.75 4.59
N ASN A 153 9.28 -17.59 3.61
CA ASN A 153 9.61 -17.64 2.18
C ASN A 153 9.97 -16.26 1.58
N LEU A 154 9.86 -15.16 2.35
CA LEU A 154 10.29 -13.83 1.92
C LEU A 154 11.81 -13.67 2.09
N THR A 155 12.57 -14.26 1.17
CA THR A 155 14.03 -14.46 1.28
C THR A 155 14.85 -13.17 1.28
N GLU A 156 14.31 -12.08 0.73
CA GLU A 156 14.95 -10.76 0.71
C GLU A 156 14.49 -9.85 1.86
N LEU A 157 13.64 -10.34 2.77
CA LEU A 157 13.09 -9.54 3.86
C LEU A 157 14.18 -9.14 4.86
N ARG A 158 14.24 -7.84 5.18
CA ARG A 158 15.24 -7.23 6.07
C ARG A 158 14.60 -6.56 7.27
N VAL A 159 13.41 -5.99 7.07
CA VAL A 159 12.63 -5.32 8.10
C VAL A 159 11.30 -6.02 8.21
N LEU A 160 10.98 -6.48 9.42
CA LEU A 160 9.71 -7.08 9.75
C LEU A 160 9.23 -6.49 11.07
N ASN A 161 8.03 -5.93 11.06
CA ASN A 161 7.38 -5.43 12.27
C ASN A 161 6.05 -6.16 12.50
N LEU A 162 5.94 -6.78 13.67
CA LEU A 162 4.84 -7.67 14.08
C LEU A 162 4.27 -7.26 15.45
N SER A 163 4.58 -6.04 15.90
CA SER A 163 4.16 -5.53 17.20
C SER A 163 2.64 -5.61 17.32
N ASP A 164 2.16 -6.16 18.44
CA ASP A 164 0.73 -6.32 18.73
C ASP A 164 -0.07 -7.05 17.62
N THR A 165 0.54 -8.05 16.99
CA THR A 165 -0.20 -9.06 16.22
C THR A 165 -0.69 -10.16 17.17
N ASP A 166 -1.98 -10.51 17.13
CA ASP A 166 -2.60 -11.50 18.05
C ASP A 166 -1.95 -12.91 18.03
N SER A 167 -1.03 -13.17 17.09
CA SER A 167 -0.30 -14.44 16.90
C SER A 167 0.93 -14.61 17.81
N THR A 168 0.96 -13.97 18.97
CA THR A 168 2.12 -13.88 19.90
C THR A 168 2.76 -15.21 20.34
N ASN A 169 2.11 -16.36 20.14
CA ASN A 169 2.68 -17.67 20.46
C ASN A 169 3.38 -18.38 19.29
N SER A 170 3.04 -18.11 18.03
CA SER A 170 3.57 -18.85 16.86
C SER A 170 4.73 -18.14 16.14
N ILE A 171 4.85 -16.82 16.31
CA ILE A 171 5.87 -15.99 15.64
C ILE A 171 7.25 -16.11 16.32
N GLY A 172 7.34 -16.67 17.53
CA GLY A 172 8.62 -16.99 18.18
C GLY A 172 9.55 -17.88 17.32
N ALA A 173 9.01 -18.59 16.32
CA ALA A 173 9.80 -19.34 15.35
C ALA A 173 10.54 -18.44 14.33
N LEU A 174 9.98 -17.28 13.96
CA LEU A 174 10.59 -16.35 12.99
C LEU A 174 11.83 -15.64 13.55
N SER A 175 11.89 -15.45 14.87
CA SER A 175 13.06 -14.83 15.53
C SER A 175 14.29 -15.74 15.59
N THR A 176 14.13 -17.05 15.36
CA THR A 176 15.22 -18.04 15.40
C THR A 176 15.64 -18.57 14.03
N GLY A 177 14.76 -18.55 13.02
CA GLY A 177 15.02 -19.10 11.68
C GLY A 177 15.59 -18.11 10.65
N CYS A 178 15.31 -16.81 10.78
CA CYS A 178 15.70 -15.80 9.79
C CYS A 178 16.90 -14.97 10.29
N LEU A 179 18.11 -15.48 10.07
CA LEU A 179 19.39 -14.90 10.53
C LEU A 179 19.79 -13.52 9.93
N ARG A 180 18.84 -12.76 9.37
CA ARG A 180 19.10 -11.46 8.73
C ARG A 180 18.06 -10.36 8.98
N MET A 181 16.99 -10.62 9.73
CA MET A 181 15.92 -9.63 9.92
C MET A 181 16.18 -8.76 11.14
N GLN A 182 16.08 -7.44 10.98
CA GLN A 182 15.89 -6.54 12.11
C GLN A 182 14.42 -6.63 12.52
N MET A 183 14.16 -7.37 13.59
CA MET A 183 12.86 -7.38 14.26
C MET A 183 12.73 -6.07 15.04
N VAL A 184 11.73 -5.26 14.70
CA VAL A 184 11.32 -4.12 15.53
C VAL A 184 10.13 -4.62 16.35
N THR A 185 10.34 -4.77 17.65
CA THR A 185 9.34 -5.20 18.65
C THR A 185 8.93 -4.04 19.53
#